data_AF-A0A7Y4H4P7-F1
#
_entry.id   AF-A0A7Y4H4P7-F1
#
_cell.length_a   1.000
_cell.length_b   1.000
_cell.length_c   1.000
_cell.angle_alpha   90.00
_cell.angle_beta   90.00
_cell.angle_gamma   90.00
#
_symmetry.space_group_name_H-M   'P 1'
#
loop_
_entity.id
_entity.type
_entity.pdbx_description
1 polymer ?
#
loop_
_entity_poly.entity_id
_entity_poly.type
_entity_poly.pdbx_seq_one_letter_code
_entity_poly.pdbx_strand_id
1 'polypeptide(L)' 'MSAAKGEKFGGPRTQAGNLASSARSLAFNGNRIDSRELFATEREIIIAHGEENYRLRLTSQNKLILTK' A
#
# COMPACT_ATOMS: atom_id res chain seq x y z
N MET A 1 13.73 -52.54 -20.98
CA MET A 1 12.37 -52.42 -20.42
C MET A 1 12.50 -52.21 -18.92
N SER A 2 11.92 -51.15 -18.36
CA SER A 2 11.58 -51.05 -16.93
C SER A 2 10.58 -49.91 -16.76
N ALA A 3 9.39 -50.24 -16.28
CA ALA A 3 8.29 -49.34 -16.00
C ALA A 3 8.20 -49.10 -14.49
N ALA A 4 7.97 -47.85 -14.08
CA ALA A 4 7.28 -47.46 -12.85
C ALA A 4 6.87 -45.98 -13.04
N LYS A 5 5.60 -45.64 -13.26
CA LYS A 5 4.44 -45.69 -12.34
C LYS A 5 4.22 -44.35 -11.64
N GLY A 6 3.02 -43.81 -11.84
CA GLY A 6 2.30 -43.06 -10.82
C GLY A 6 2.51 -41.54 -10.79
N GLU A 7 1.64 -40.84 -11.53
CA GLU A 7 0.69 -39.84 -11.03
C GLU A 7 1.04 -39.11 -9.71
N LYS A 8 0.91 -37.78 -9.67
CA LYS A 8 -0.10 -37.05 -8.87
C LYS A 8 -0.05 -35.54 -9.12
N PHE A 9 -1.20 -35.04 -9.58
CA PHE A 9 -1.78 -33.71 -9.42
C PHE A 9 -1.00 -32.68 -8.60
N GLY A 10 -0.54 -31.63 -9.27
CA GLY A 10 -0.34 -30.31 -8.66
C GLY A 10 -1.26 -29.32 -9.37
N GLY A 11 -2.42 -29.02 -8.77
CA GLY A 11 -3.34 -28.01 -9.31
C GLY A 11 -2.66 -26.64 -9.45
N PRO A 12 -3.22 -25.72 -10.26
CA PRO A 12 -2.73 -24.36 -10.29
C PRO A 12 -2.80 -23.82 -8.86
N ARG A 13 -1.64 -23.54 -8.28
CA ARG A 13 -1.52 -22.86 -6.99
C ARG A 13 -2.28 -21.56 -7.15
N THR A 14 -3.46 -21.48 -6.55
CA THR A 14 -4.15 -20.21 -6.33
C THR A 14 -3.21 -19.37 -5.50
N GLN A 15 -2.45 -18.53 -6.19
CA GLN A 15 -1.70 -17.45 -5.58
C GLN A 15 -2.74 -16.46 -5.08
N ALA A 16 -3.35 -16.78 -3.93
CA ALA A 16 -3.94 -15.81 -3.02
C ALA A 16 -2.78 -15.01 -2.42
N GLY A 17 -2.00 -14.38 -3.30
CA GLY A 17 -0.84 -13.59 -3.00
C GLY A 17 -1.31 -12.24 -2.54
N ASN A 18 -1.69 -12.18 -1.27
CA ASN A 18 -1.51 -11.01 -0.44
C ASN A 18 -2.16 -9.73 -1.02
N LEU A 19 -3.49 -9.62 -0.85
CA LEU A 19 -4.13 -8.30 -0.68
C LEU A 19 -3.69 -7.67 0.65
N ALA A 20 -2.40 -7.80 1.02
CA ALA A 20 -1.86 -7.03 2.12
C ALA A 20 -2.11 -5.58 1.76
N SER A 21 -2.91 -4.96 2.61
CA SER A 21 -2.84 -3.56 2.96
C SER A 21 -1.50 -3.01 2.46
N SER A 22 -1.51 -2.15 1.42
CA SER A 22 -0.31 -1.58 0.79
C SER A 22 0.44 -0.70 1.80
N ALA A 23 1.04 -1.33 2.79
CA ALA A 23 1.79 -0.70 3.84
C ALA A 23 3.05 -0.13 3.19
N ARG A 24 3.11 1.20 3.15
CA ARG A 24 4.19 1.93 2.53
C ARG A 24 5.10 2.49 3.60
N SER A 25 6.40 2.21 3.48
CA SER A 25 7.43 2.85 4.29
C SER A 25 7.73 4.24 3.73
N LEU A 26 7.73 5.26 4.58
CA LEU A 26 8.12 6.63 4.25
C LEU A 26 9.33 7.02 5.11
N ALA A 27 10.33 7.65 4.51
CA ALA A 27 11.49 8.14 5.23
C ALA A 27 11.17 9.50 5.87
N PHE A 28 11.48 9.63 7.16
CA PHE A 28 11.41 10.90 7.88
C PHE A 28 12.83 11.47 8.01
N ASN A 29 13.00 12.72 7.59
CA ASN A 29 14.23 13.47 7.83
C ASN A 29 14.02 14.35 9.06
N GLY A 30 14.25 13.76 10.24
CA GLY A 30 13.93 14.38 11.53
C GLY A 30 12.41 14.51 11.69
N ASN A 31 11.90 15.75 11.69
CA ASN A 31 10.47 16.05 11.78
C ASN A 31 9.83 16.42 10.43
N ARG A 32 10.51 16.12 9.31
CA ARG A 32 10.06 16.48 7.95
C ARG A 32 9.87 15.25 7.08
N ILE A 33 8.81 15.28 6.29
CA ILE A 33 8.53 14.31 5.21
C ILE A 33 8.37 15.11 3.92
N ASP A 34 8.87 14.59 2.80
CA ASP A 34 8.57 15.19 1.48
C ASP A 34 7.14 14.82 1.05
N SER A 35 6.34 15.82 0.70
CA SER A 35 4.96 15.60 0.28
C SER A 35 4.86 14.80 -1.01
N ARG A 36 5.86 14.84 -1.90
CA ARG A 36 5.86 14.02 -3.12
C ARG A 36 6.00 12.55 -2.78
N GLU A 37 6.77 12.22 -1.75
CA GLU A 37 6.82 10.85 -1.25
C GLU A 37 5.48 10.44 -0.64
N LEU A 38 4.88 11.30 0.20
CA LEU A 38 3.58 11.04 0.81
C LEU A 38 2.48 10.79 -0.24
N PHE A 39 2.44 11.60 -1.30
CA PHE A 39 1.43 11.54 -2.36
C PHE A 39 1.87 10.80 -3.64
N ALA A 40 2.93 9.99 -3.59
CA ALA A 40 3.45 9.33 -4.79
C ALA A 40 2.48 8.29 -5.39
N THR A 41 1.69 7.65 -4.55
CA THR A 41 0.69 6.64 -4.97
C THR A 41 -0.68 7.27 -5.15
N GLU A 42 -1.12 8.04 -4.15
CA GLU A 42 -2.44 8.67 -4.11
C GLU A 42 -2.30 10.15 -3.78
N ARG A 43 -3.20 11.01 -4.26
CA ARG A 43 -3.19 12.45 -3.99
C ARG A 43 -3.95 12.84 -2.71
N GLU A 44 -4.39 11.84 -1.97
CA GLU A 44 -5.12 11.95 -0.72
C GLU A 44 -4.63 10.86 0.23
N ILE A 45 -4.49 11.20 1.52
CA ILE A 45 -4.22 10.25 2.59
C ILE A 45 -5.20 10.46 3.73
N ILE A 46 -5.52 9.39 4.44
CA ILE A 46 -6.33 9.44 5.66
C ILE A 46 -5.39 9.28 6.85
N ILE A 47 -5.47 10.23 7.78
CA ILE A 47 -4.73 10.26 9.04
C ILE A 47 -5.75 9.99 10.15
N ALA A 48 -5.76 8.77 10.66
CA ALA A 48 -6.50 8.45 11.87
C ALA A 48 -5.81 9.13 13.07
N HIS A 49 -6.51 10.04 13.73
CA HIS A 49 -6.04 10.76 14.91
C HIS A 49 -7.09 10.66 16.00
N GLY A 50 -6.82 9.82 17.01
CA GLY A 50 -7.81 9.47 18.02
C GLY A 50 -8.98 8.71 17.41
N GLU A 51 -10.18 9.22 17.61
CA GLU A 51 -11.44 8.67 17.05
C GLU A 51 -11.82 9.32 15.72
N GLU A 52 -11.04 10.33 15.29
CA GLU A 52 -11.32 11.13 14.11
C GLU A 52 -10.40 10.75 12.95
N ASN A 53 -10.92 10.89 11.73
CA ASN A 53 -10.15 10.66 10.52
C ASN A 53 -9.96 11.99 9.81
N TYR A 54 -8.72 12.45 9.72
CA TYR A 54 -8.38 13.62 8.94
C TYR A 54 -7.97 13.20 7.54
N ARG A 55 -8.26 14.02 6.54
CA ARG A 55 -7.88 13.80 5.15
C ARG A 55 -6.87 14.87 4.76
N LEU A 56 -5.64 14.47 4.50
CA LEU A 56 -4.65 15.36 3.91
C LEU A 56 -4.65 15.12 2.40
N ARG A 57 -4.90 16.16 1.61
CA ARG A 57 -4.88 16.05 0.15
C ARG A 57 -3.98 17.10 -0.50
N LEU A 58 -3.40 16.72 -1.63
CA LEU A 58 -2.65 17.61 -2.50
C LEU A 58 -3.60 18.23 -3.53
N THR A 59 -3.71 19.56 -3.52
CA THR A 59 -4.50 20.30 -4.51
C THR A 59 -3.71 20.51 -5.81
N SER A 60 -4.41 20.82 -6.91
CA SER A 60 -3.78 21.13 -8.20
C SER A 60 -2.87 22.37 -8.17
N GLN A 61 -2.96 23.20 -7.12
CA GLN A 61 -2.06 24.34 -6.88
C GLN A 61 -0.80 23.93 -6.08
N ASN A 62 -0.52 22.63 -5.96
CA ASN A 62 0.55 22.06 -5.15
C ASN A 62 0.46 22.43 -3.65
N LYS A 63 -0.70 22.90 -3.18
CA LYS A 63 -0.96 23.18 -1.76
C LYS A 63 -1.53 21.95 -1.09
N LEU A 64 -1.11 21.72 0.16
CA LEU A 64 -1.65 20.70 1.04
C LEU A 64 -2.84 21.27 1.79
N ILE A 65 -3.96 20.55 1.81
CA ILE A 65 -5.09 20.90 2.67
C ILE A 65 -5.41 19.71 3.56
N LEU A 66 -5.60 19.99 4.85
CA LEU A 66 -6.07 19.04 5.84
C LEU A 66 -7.55 19.32 6.09
N THR A 67 -8.39 18.33 5.87
CA THR A 67 -9.80 18.37 6.24
C THR A 67 -10.08 17.31 7.29
N LYS A 68 -11.19 17.47 8.00
CA LYS A 68 -11.80 16.42 8.82
C LYS A 68 -12.74 15.59 7.97
#